data_AF-A0A8B3EDS8-F1
#
_entry.id   AF-A0A8B3EDS8-F1
#
_cell.length_a   1.000
_cell.length_b   1.000
_cell.length_c   1.000
_cell.angle_alpha   90.00
_cell.angle_beta   90.00
_cell.angle_gamma   90.00
#
_symmetry.space_group_name_H-M   'P 1'
#
loop_
_entity.id
_entity.type
_entity.pdbx_description
1 polymer ?
#
loop_
_entity_poly.entity_id
_entity_poly.type
_entity_poly.pdbx_seq_one_letter_code
_entity_poly.pdbx_strand_id
1 'polypeptide(L)' 'MGDVTYIVGKSIADLPISDPIHKPCPDMAGLENYDPKKTQRACFLISKLREKHGIKKRVKRDPVKHNYTCTHDECVDKGR' A
#
# COMPACT_ATOMS: atom_id res chain seq x y z
N MET A 1 28.47 23.08 -2.30
CA MET A 1 27.21 22.32 -2.46
C MET A 1 27.47 20.94 -1.90
N GLY A 2 26.83 20.57 -0.78
CA GLY A 2 27.06 19.27 -0.16
C GLY A 2 26.24 18.19 -0.87
N ASP A 3 26.85 17.03 -1.13
CA ASP A 3 26.18 15.90 -1.76
C ASP A 3 25.05 15.38 -0.86
N VAL A 4 23.80 15.46 -1.34
CA VAL A 4 22.64 14.93 -0.63
C VAL A 4 22.58 13.42 -0.85
N THR A 5 22.83 12.65 0.21
CA THR A 5 22.69 11.19 0.17
C THR A 5 21.20 10.81 0.22
N TYR A 6 20.67 10.35 -0.91
CA TYR A 6 19.31 9.81 -0.98
C TYR A 6 19.26 8.39 -0.42
N ILE A 7 18.27 8.11 0.43
CA ILE A 7 18.01 6.78 0.99
C ILE A 7 16.76 6.21 0.32
N VAL A 8 16.78 4.92 0.00
CA VAL A 8 15.61 4.21 -0.53
C VAL A 8 14.48 4.23 0.51
N GLY A 9 13.30 4.70 0.11
CA GLY A 9 12.13 4.74 0.97
C GLY A 9 11.72 3.34 1.42
N LYS A 10 11.54 3.15 2.73
CA LYS A 10 11.00 1.92 3.32
C LYS A 10 9.49 2.05 3.49
N SER A 11 8.75 0.97 3.26
CA SER A 11 7.31 0.93 3.52
C SER A 11 7.03 1.12 5.01
N ILE A 12 5.98 1.85 5.36
CA ILE A 12 5.54 2.03 6.76
C ILE A 12 5.14 0.70 7.41
N ALA A 13 4.78 -0.31 6.61
CA ALA A 13 4.51 -1.66 7.10
C ALA A 13 5.76 -2.40 7.61
N ASP A 14 6.95 -2.00 7.14
CA ASP A 14 8.23 -2.63 7.49
C ASP A 14 8.97 -1.87 8.60
N LEU A 15 8.41 -0.75 9.05
CA LEU A 15 8.95 0.05 10.14
C LEU A 15 8.40 -0.43 11.48
N PRO A 16 9.21 -0.42 12.55
CA PRO A 16 8.70 -0.70 13.89
C PRO A 16 7.63 0.34 14.24
N ILE A 17 6.54 -0.14 14.85
CA ILE A 17 5.44 0.72 15.28
C ILE A 17 5.96 1.65 16.37
N SER A 18 6.09 2.94 16.03
CA SER A 18 6.62 3.98 16.92
C SER A 18 5.61 4.47 17.95
N ASP A 19 4.31 4.42 17.61
CA ASP A 19 3.22 4.92 18.45
C ASP A 19 2.03 3.93 18.42
N PRO A 20 1.38 3.63 19.56
CA PRO A 20 0.16 2.84 19.61
C PRO A 20 -0.96 3.29 18.65
N ILE A 21 -1.04 4.57 18.25
CA ILE A 21 -2.02 5.01 17.23
C ILE A 21 -1.78 4.41 15.83
N HIS A 22 -0.56 3.93 15.55
CA HIS A 22 -0.21 3.26 14.30
C HIS A 22 -0.43 1.74 14.36
N LYS A 23 -0.89 1.22 15.50
CA LYS A 23 -1.33 -0.18 15.60
C LYS A 23 -2.65 -0.34 14.84
N PRO A 24 -2.92 -1.51 14.25
CA PRO A 24 -4.27 -1.88 13.86
C PRO A 24 -5.23 -1.63 15.03
N CYS A 25 -6.44 -1.15 14.73
CA CYS A 25 -7.41 -0.82 15.76
C CYS A 25 -7.60 -2.03 16.70
N PRO A 26 -7.42 -1.88 18.02
CA PRO A 26 -7.49 -3.00 18.96
C PRO A 26 -8.86 -3.70 18.94
N ASP A 27 -9.92 -2.96 18.63
CA ASP A 27 -11.30 -3.45 18.56
C ASP A 27 -11.77 -3.76 17.13
N MET A 28 -10.83 -3.95 16.17
CA MET A 28 -11.22 -4.43 14.84
C MET A 28 -11.70 -5.88 15.00
N ALA A 29 -13.01 -6.09 15.09
CA ALA A 29 -13.66 -7.40 15.30
C ALA A 29 -13.16 -8.51 14.35
N GLY A 30 -12.65 -8.14 13.18
CA GLY A 30 -12.02 -9.07 12.23
C GLY A 30 -10.68 -9.66 12.67
N LEU A 31 -10.05 -9.15 13.73
CA LEU A 31 -8.75 -9.58 14.24
C LEU A 31 -8.82 -10.37 15.56
N GLU A 32 -9.93 -10.28 16.30
CA GLU A 32 -10.11 -11.00 17.58
C GLU A 32 -9.96 -12.53 17.43
N ASN A 33 -10.42 -13.08 16.30
CA ASN A 33 -10.42 -14.52 16.02
C ASN A 33 -9.87 -14.83 14.62
N TYR A 34 -8.78 -14.17 14.24
CA TYR A 34 -8.18 -14.37 12.93
C TYR A 34 -7.68 -15.82 12.75
N ASP A 35 -8.24 -16.51 11.75
CA ASP A 35 -7.80 -17.84 11.33
C ASP A 35 -7.24 -17.76 9.89
N PRO A 36 -5.93 -18.00 9.71
CA PRO A 36 -5.31 -17.92 8.39
C PRO A 36 -5.88 -18.94 7.41
N LYS A 37 -6.34 -20.11 7.86
CA LYS A 37 -6.91 -21.15 7.00
C LYS A 37 -8.28 -20.74 6.47
N LYS A 38 -9.14 -20.17 7.33
CA LYS A 38 -10.44 -19.63 6.91
C LYS A 38 -10.27 -18.49 5.91
N THR A 39 -9.30 -17.62 6.15
CA THR A 39 -8.97 -16.51 5.24
C THR A 39 -8.54 -17.01 3.87
N GLN A 40 -7.63 -17.99 3.81
CA GLN A 40 -7.21 -18.60 2.54
C GLN A 40 -8.39 -19.24 1.79
N ARG A 41 -9.25 -19.97 2.50
CA ARG A 41 -10.46 -20.58 1.91
C ARG A 41 -11.43 -19.53 1.37
N ALA A 42 -11.67 -18.46 2.11
CA ALA A 42 -12.52 -17.36 1.66
C ALA A 42 -11.96 -16.69 0.39
N CYS A 43 -10.65 -16.43 0.35
CA CYS A 43 -9.97 -15.89 -0.84
C CYS A 43 -10.16 -16.79 -2.08
N PHE A 44 -10.04 -18.11 -1.92
CA PHE A 44 -10.28 -19.08 -2.99
C PHE A 44 -11.74 -19.07 -3.46
N LEU A 45 -12.72 -19.03 -2.55
CA LEU A 45 -14.13 -18.98 -2.92
C LEU A 45 -14.47 -17.68 -3.67
N ILE A 46 -13.92 -16.55 -3.23
CA ILE A 46 -14.09 -15.26 -3.89
C ILE A 46 -13.49 -15.29 -5.30
N SER A 47 -12.34 -15.93 -5.52
CA SER A 47 -11.77 -16.04 -6.87
C SER A 47 -12.68 -16.85 -7.79
N LYS A 48 -13.25 -17.97 -7.30
CA LYS A 48 -14.22 -18.78 -8.06
C LYS A 48 -15.52 -18.04 -8.38
N LEU A 49 -16.03 -17.26 -7.44
CA LEU A 49 -17.21 -16.42 -7.70
C LEU A 49 -16.92 -15.36 -8.76
N ARG A 50 -15.76 -14.71 -8.68
CA ARG A 50 -15.34 -13.73 -9.69
C ARG A 50 -15.20 -14.34 -11.08
N GLU A 51 -14.60 -15.53 -11.19
CA GLU A 51 -14.50 -16.29 -12.44
C GLU A 51 -15.90 -16.58 -13.02
N LYS A 52 -16.81 -17.12 -12.20
CA LYS A 52 -18.18 -17.47 -12.61
C LYS A 52 -18.97 -16.27 -13.14
N HIS A 53 -18.81 -15.10 -12.53
CA HIS A 53 -19.55 -13.89 -12.87
C HIS A 53 -18.80 -12.95 -13.81
N GLY A 54 -17.62 -13.34 -14.31
CA GLY A 54 -16.80 -12.49 -15.18
C GLY A 54 -16.28 -11.21 -14.51
N ILE A 55 -16.26 -11.15 -13.17
CA ILE A 55 -15.84 -9.97 -12.42
C ILE A 55 -14.31 -9.92 -12.39
N LYS A 56 -13.72 -9.14 -13.28
CA LYS A 56 -12.27 -8.92 -13.31
C LYS A 56 -11.87 -7.89 -12.25
N LYS A 57 -10.83 -8.20 -11.46
CA LYS A 57 -10.19 -7.16 -10.62
C LYS A 57 -9.69 -6.05 -11.54
N ARG A 58 -9.96 -4.80 -11.16
CA ARG A 58 -9.40 -3.64 -11.86
C ARG A 58 -7.88 -3.73 -11.80
N VAL A 59 -7.24 -3.75 -12.96
CA VAL A 59 -5.79 -3.59 -13.06
C VAL A 59 -5.47 -2.18 -12.55
N LYS A 60 -4.67 -2.09 -11.48
CA LYS A 60 -4.14 -0.80 -11.04
C LYS A 60 -3.26 -0.31 -12.17
N ARG A 61 -3.52 0.91 -12.65
CA ARG A 61 -2.59 1.57 -13.58
C ARG A 61 -1.29 1.80 -12.83
N ASP A 62 -0.18 1.67 -13.53
CA ASP A 62 1.10 2.09 -12.97
C ASP A 62 0.97 3.56 -12.53
N PRO A 63 1.45 3.90 -11.33
CA PRO A 63 1.44 5.28 -10.89
C PRO A 63 2.19 6.13 -11.91
N VAL A 64 1.61 7.27 -12.28
CA VAL A 64 2.27 8.23 -13.15
C VAL A 64 3.54 8.69 -12.43
N LYS A 65 4.71 8.44 -13.03
CA LYS A 65 5.96 8.99 -12.53
C LYS A 65 5.92 10.49 -12.81
N HIS A 66 5.77 11.29 -11.75
CA HIS A 66 5.91 12.73 -11.82
C HIS A 66 7.39 13.09 -11.76
N ASN A 67 7.84 13.98 -12.65
CA ASN A 67 9.23 14.43 -12.71
C ASN A 67 9.37 15.76 -11.94
N TYR A 68 8.89 15.79 -10.70
CA TYR A 68 9.03 16.99 -9.88
C TYR A 68 10.47 17.13 -9.38
N THR A 69 11.02 18.31 -9.54
CA THR A 69 12.24 18.74 -8.83
C THR A 69 11.86 19.89 -7.91
N CYS A 70 11.95 19.66 -6.60
CA CYS A 70 11.72 20.71 -5.61
C CYS A 70 13.01 21.51 -5.41
N THR A 71 12.92 22.81 -5.65
CA THR A 71 13.90 23.81 -5.23
C THR A 71 13.46 24.41 -3.89
N HIS A 72 14.23 25.35 -3.35
CA HIS A 72 13.93 25.99 -2.07
C HIS A 72 12.61 26.79 -2.10
N ASP A 73 12.19 27.25 -3.28
CA ASP A 73 11.06 28.17 -3.44
C ASP A 73 9.84 27.51 -4.09
N GLU A 74 10.02 26.46 -4.90
CA GLU A 74 8.91 25.78 -5.58
C GLU A 74 9.22 24.35 -6.03
N CYS A 75 8.17 23.54 -6.25
CA CYS A 75 8.30 22.22 -6.88
C CYS A 75 7.85 22.30 -8.34
N VAL A 76 8.82 22.19 -9.25
CA VAL A 76 8.60 22.32 -10.70
C VAL A 76 8.44 20.93 -11.30
N ASP A 77 7.30 20.66 -11.97
CA ASP A 77 7.10 19.44 -12.76
C ASP A 77 7.75 19.62 -14.14
N LYS A 78 8.77 18.82 -14.45
CA LYS A 78 9.49 18.91 -15.73
C LYS A 78 8.73 18.31 -16.91
N GLY A 79 7.49 17.86 -16.70
CA GLY A 79 6.67 17.29 -17.76
C GLY A 79 7.24 15.97 -18.29
N ARG A 80 6.58 15.45 -19.34
CA ARG A 80 6.92 14.20 -20.01
C ARG A 80 7.45 14.47 -21.41
#